data_AF-A0A7S4I1F0-F1
#
_entry.id   AF-A0A7S4I1F0-F1
#
_cell.length_a   1.000
_cell.length_b   1.000
_cell.length_c   1.000
_cell.angle_alpha   90.00
_cell.angle_beta   90.00
_cell.angle_gamma   90.00
#
_symmetry.space_group_name_H-M   'P 1'
#
loop_
_entity.id
_entity.type
_entity.pdbx_description
1 polymer ?
#
loop_
_entity_poly.entity_id
_entity_poly.type
_entity_poly.pdbx_seq_one_letter_code
_entity_poly.pdbx_strand_id
1 'polypeptide(L)'
;RIQSIAASTMSFTGTASRVARRLAHRNIEWSSPIFKGDPELSAAVSAFRAWTANAGAMAEQYAAPPTPIDFVAAKDSVRDKALVEGLEELYTSNKPAAETYEWSAEDRADKEKQIEDAKGRLAFTQEMIEDTEKELAFMQGNKTNRDISGADIMEMYPDIAEEVEKEIEEREWFKDTLGK
;
A
#
# COMPACT_ATOMS: atom_id res chain seq x y z
N ARG A 1 -2.13 -16.44 20.09
CA ARG A 1 -3.41 -15.72 19.95
C ARG A 1 -3.34 -14.95 18.63
N ILE A 2 -3.71 -15.59 17.51
CA ILE A 2 -3.58 -15.04 16.16
C ILE A 2 -4.88 -14.29 15.86
N GLN A 3 -4.81 -12.97 15.74
CA GLN A 3 -5.98 -12.16 15.39
C GLN A 3 -6.28 -12.34 13.89
N SER A 4 -7.50 -12.82 13.62
CA SER A 4 -8.16 -12.88 12.33
C SER A 4 -8.16 -11.50 11.66
N ILE A 5 -7.50 -11.38 10.50
CA ILE A 5 -7.69 -10.27 9.58
C ILE A 5 -9.11 -10.39 9.04
N ALA A 6 -10.02 -9.61 9.62
CA ALA A 6 -11.40 -9.54 9.17
C ALA A 6 -11.43 -9.12 7.69
N ALA A 7 -12.12 -9.92 6.88
CA ALA A 7 -12.42 -9.59 5.49
C ALA A 7 -13.23 -8.30 5.45
N SER A 8 -12.55 -7.17 5.26
CA SER A 8 -13.15 -5.86 5.09
C SER A 8 -13.90 -5.87 3.76
N THR A 9 -15.22 -5.98 3.81
CA THR A 9 -16.10 -5.85 2.65
C THR A 9 -16.00 -4.43 2.13
N MET A 10 -15.17 -4.22 1.11
CA MET A 10 -15.01 -2.91 0.46
C MET A 10 -16.32 -2.55 -0.26
N SER A 11 -16.99 -1.51 0.23
CA SER A 11 -18.23 -0.97 -0.32
C SER A 11 -17.96 0.11 -1.37
N PHE A 12 -18.90 0.29 -2.31
CA PHE A 12 -18.67 0.95 -3.60
C PHE A 12 -19.24 2.36 -3.70
N THR A 13 -18.49 3.27 -4.35
CA THR A 13 -19.03 4.44 -5.06
C THR A 13 -18.40 4.58 -6.45
N GLY A 14 -19.21 4.89 -7.47
CA GLY A 14 -18.75 5.05 -8.87
C GLY A 14 -17.81 6.25 -9.12
N THR A 15 -17.60 7.09 -8.11
CA THR A 15 -16.61 8.17 -8.07
C THR A 15 -15.24 7.65 -7.61
N ALA A 16 -15.18 6.78 -6.60
CA ALA A 16 -13.95 6.16 -6.12
C ALA A 16 -13.29 5.30 -7.21
N SER A 17 -14.08 4.60 -8.04
CA SER A 17 -13.57 3.77 -9.15
C SER A 17 -12.99 4.60 -10.31
N ARG A 18 -13.59 5.76 -10.63
CA ARG A 18 -13.05 6.69 -11.65
C ARG A 18 -11.76 7.36 -11.19
N VAL A 19 -11.67 7.69 -9.90
CA VAL A 19 -10.45 8.22 -9.27
C VAL A 19 -9.37 7.14 -9.22
N ALA A 20 -9.69 5.90 -8.82
CA ALA A 20 -8.76 4.78 -8.84
C ALA A 20 -8.22 4.50 -10.24
N ARG A 21 -9.06 4.41 -11.29
CA ARG A 21 -8.56 4.25 -12.67
C ARG A 21 -7.72 5.44 -13.13
N ARG A 22 -8.16 6.68 -12.89
CA ARG A 22 -7.39 7.88 -13.32
C ARG A 22 -6.07 8.07 -12.57
N LEU A 23 -5.99 7.69 -11.29
CA LEU A 23 -4.78 7.81 -10.48
C LEU A 23 -3.85 6.60 -10.64
N ALA A 24 -4.39 5.38 -10.76
CA ALA A 24 -3.62 4.15 -10.93
C ALA A 24 -2.86 4.09 -12.26
N HIS A 25 -3.33 4.76 -13.31
CA HIS A 25 -2.61 4.86 -14.58
C HIS A 25 -1.63 6.04 -14.65
N ARG A 26 -1.74 7.05 -13.77
CA ARG A 26 -0.89 8.24 -13.84
C ARG A 26 0.37 8.14 -12.98
N ASN A 27 0.35 7.44 -11.83
CA ASN A 27 1.45 7.49 -10.86
C ASN A 27 1.96 6.13 -10.33
N ILE A 28 1.35 4.98 -10.67
CA ILE A 28 1.75 3.68 -10.12
C ILE A 28 2.27 2.78 -11.25
N GLU A 29 3.58 2.52 -11.26
CA GLU A 29 4.16 1.54 -12.18
C GLU A 29 3.92 0.12 -11.67
N TRP A 30 2.77 -0.40 -12.05
CA TRP A 30 2.29 -1.74 -11.73
C TRP A 30 3.22 -2.89 -12.19
N SER A 31 4.10 -2.67 -13.16
CA SER A 31 5.12 -3.65 -13.59
C SER A 31 6.37 -3.68 -12.74
N SER A 32 6.52 -2.71 -11.82
CA SER A 32 7.74 -2.50 -11.06
C SER A 32 8.17 -3.76 -10.29
N PRO A 33 9.48 -4.05 -10.21
CA PRO A 33 10.02 -5.15 -9.43
C PRO A 33 9.61 -5.13 -7.95
N ILE A 34 9.30 -3.96 -7.39
CA ILE A 34 8.87 -3.80 -5.99
C ILE A 34 7.62 -4.64 -5.67
N PHE A 35 6.74 -4.85 -6.64
CA PHE A 35 5.52 -5.65 -6.48
C PHE A 35 5.72 -7.15 -6.78
N LYS A 36 6.92 -7.55 -7.22
CA LYS A 36 7.25 -8.94 -7.59
C LYS A 36 8.26 -9.59 -6.63
N GLY A 37 8.94 -8.80 -5.81
CA GLY A 37 9.96 -9.27 -4.88
C GLY A 37 9.42 -10.13 -3.74
N ASP A 38 8.15 -9.94 -3.36
CA ASP A 38 7.48 -10.70 -2.30
C ASP A 38 6.24 -11.42 -2.86
N PRO A 39 6.13 -12.75 -2.70
CA PRO A 39 4.96 -13.51 -3.15
C PRO A 39 3.64 -13.06 -2.51
N GLU A 40 3.65 -12.61 -1.25
CA GLU A 40 2.43 -12.15 -0.57
C GLU A 40 1.95 -10.83 -1.16
N LEU A 41 2.86 -9.87 -1.31
CA LEU A 41 2.57 -8.58 -1.96
C LEU A 41 2.12 -8.76 -3.41
N SER A 42 2.77 -9.65 -4.16
CA SER A 42 2.42 -9.96 -5.55
C SER A 42 1.01 -10.52 -5.67
N ALA A 43 0.63 -11.42 -4.75
CA ALA A 43 -0.72 -11.95 -4.67
C ALA A 43 -1.75 -10.86 -4.32
N ALA A 44 -1.45 -10.00 -3.34
CA ALA A 44 -2.31 -8.90 -2.92
C ALA A 44 -2.54 -7.88 -4.06
N VAL A 45 -1.49 -7.51 -4.79
CA VAL A 45 -1.57 -6.60 -5.95
C VAL A 45 -2.38 -7.23 -7.07
N SER A 46 -2.20 -8.53 -7.33
CA SER A 46 -2.97 -9.26 -8.35
C SER A 46 -4.46 -9.32 -7.99
N ALA A 47 -4.77 -9.61 -6.72
CA ALA A 47 -6.13 -9.61 -6.20
C ALA A 47 -6.78 -8.22 -6.31
N PHE A 48 -6.05 -7.16 -5.94
CA PHE A 48 -6.52 -5.79 -6.08
C PHE A 48 -6.85 -5.43 -7.54
N ARG A 49 -5.99 -5.82 -8.50
CA ARG A 49 -6.27 -5.60 -9.92
C ARG A 49 -7.51 -6.33 -10.39
N ALA A 50 -7.63 -7.62 -10.07
CA ALA A 50 -8.81 -8.41 -10.41
C ALA A 50 -10.08 -7.77 -9.84
N TRP A 51 -10.01 -7.30 -8.59
CA TRP A 51 -11.09 -6.55 -7.96
C TRP A 51 -11.42 -5.24 -8.70
N THR A 52 -10.42 -4.41 -9.04
CA THR A 52 -10.68 -3.15 -9.79
C THR A 52 -11.28 -3.40 -11.18
N ALA A 53 -10.86 -4.47 -11.86
CA ALA A 53 -11.41 -4.87 -13.15
C ALA A 53 -12.87 -5.33 -13.01
N ASN A 54 -13.17 -6.16 -12.01
CA ASN A 54 -14.53 -6.62 -11.72
C ASN A 54 -15.46 -5.47 -11.33
N ALA A 55 -15.00 -4.58 -10.44
CA ALA A 55 -15.71 -3.36 -10.08
C ALA A 55 -16.01 -2.49 -11.31
N GLY A 56 -15.07 -2.44 -12.25
CA GLY A 56 -15.26 -1.73 -13.51
C GLY A 56 -16.31 -2.36 -14.41
N ALA A 57 -16.28 -3.67 -14.57
CA ALA A 57 -17.28 -4.41 -15.33
C ALA A 57 -18.69 -4.26 -14.73
N MET A 58 -18.82 -4.36 -13.40
CA MET A 58 -20.10 -4.14 -12.71
C MET A 58 -20.60 -2.71 -12.89
N ALA A 59 -19.72 -1.71 -12.73
CA ALA A 59 -20.11 -0.32 -12.95
C ALA A 59 -20.59 -0.05 -14.38
N GLU A 60 -19.99 -0.70 -15.38
CA GLU A 60 -20.42 -0.59 -16.78
C GLU A 60 -21.74 -1.32 -17.03
N GLN A 61 -21.94 -2.51 -16.45
CA GLN A 61 -23.19 -3.27 -16.54
C GLN A 61 -24.39 -2.54 -15.94
N TYR A 62 -24.19 -1.90 -14.78
CA TYR A 62 -25.24 -1.18 -14.05
C TYR A 62 -25.26 0.34 -14.33
N ALA A 63 -24.45 0.82 -15.30
CA ALA A 63 -24.51 2.21 -15.73
C ALA A 63 -25.79 2.53 -16.52
N ALA A 64 -26.31 1.54 -17.26
CA ALA A 64 -27.55 1.68 -18.00
C ALA A 64 -28.76 1.43 -17.08
N PRO A 65 -29.87 2.17 -17.25
CA PRO A 65 -31.11 1.85 -16.57
C PRO A 65 -31.58 0.43 -16.97
N PRO A 66 -32.24 -0.31 -16.08
CA PRO A 66 -32.85 -1.60 -16.42
C PRO A 66 -33.81 -1.46 -17.60
N THR A 67 -33.96 -2.53 -18.40
CA THR A 67 -34.92 -2.54 -19.50
C THR A 67 -36.33 -2.25 -18.99
N PRO A 68 -37.10 -1.32 -19.60
CA PRO A 68 -38.47 -1.06 -19.20
C PRO A 68 -39.33 -2.33 -19.27
N ILE A 69 -40.21 -2.52 -18.29
CA ILE A 69 -41.17 -3.63 -18.28
C ILE A 69 -42.31 -3.29 -19.26
N ASP A 70 -42.60 -4.21 -20.19
CA ASP A 70 -43.75 -4.09 -21.09
C ASP A 70 -45.02 -4.64 -20.43
N PHE A 71 -45.75 -3.77 -19.74
CA PHE A 71 -47.03 -4.12 -19.11
C PHE A 71 -48.15 -4.34 -20.12
N VAL A 72 -48.02 -3.89 -21.37
CA VAL A 72 -49.05 -4.07 -22.41
C VAL A 72 -49.07 -5.53 -22.85
N ALA A 73 -47.90 -6.08 -23.20
CA ALA A 73 -47.77 -7.50 -23.53
C ALA A 73 -48.17 -8.41 -22.35
N ALA A 74 -47.89 -7.99 -21.10
CA ALA A 74 -48.26 -8.73 -19.90
C ALA A 74 -49.78 -8.76 -19.65
N LYS A 75 -50.51 -7.68 -19.93
CA LYS A 75 -51.98 -7.61 -19.81
C LYS A 75 -52.71 -8.51 -20.81
N ASP A 76 -52.11 -8.79 -21.96
CA ASP A 76 -52.67 -9.68 -22.98
C ASP A 76 -52.37 -11.16 -22.70
N SER A 77 -51.23 -11.46 -22.06
CA SER A 77 -50.83 -12.84 -21.74
C SER A 77 -51.40 -13.36 -20.41
N VAL A 78 -51.70 -12.48 -19.44
CA VAL A 78 -52.11 -12.88 -18.08
C VAL A 78 -53.63 -12.78 -17.93
N ARG A 79 -54.24 -13.84 -17.40
CA ARG A 79 -55.70 -13.92 -17.20
C ARG A 79 -56.21 -12.87 -16.21
N ASP A 80 -55.42 -12.56 -15.19
CA ASP A 80 -55.77 -11.61 -14.12
C ASP A 80 -55.19 -10.22 -14.41
N LYS A 81 -56.01 -9.36 -15.01
CA LYS A 81 -55.60 -8.02 -15.44
C LYS A 81 -55.44 -7.06 -14.26
N ALA A 82 -56.21 -7.25 -13.20
CA ALA A 82 -56.14 -6.43 -11.99
C ALA A 82 -54.79 -6.59 -11.27
N LEU A 83 -54.20 -7.80 -11.34
CA LEU A 83 -52.85 -8.05 -10.83
C LEU A 83 -51.79 -7.25 -11.61
N VAL A 84 -51.89 -7.21 -12.94
CA VAL A 84 -50.91 -6.51 -13.80
C VAL A 84 -51.02 -4.99 -13.61
N GLU A 85 -52.23 -4.46 -13.45
CA GLU A 85 -52.47 -3.05 -13.13
C GLU A 85 -51.91 -2.66 -11.76
N GLY A 86 -52.11 -3.49 -10.72
CA GLY A 86 -51.53 -3.26 -9.39
C GLY A 86 -49.99 -3.30 -9.39
N LEU A 87 -49.39 -4.14 -10.24
CA LEU A 87 -47.92 -4.18 -10.40
C LEU A 87 -47.37 -2.98 -11.17
N GLU A 88 -48.10 -2.48 -12.17
CA GLU A 88 -47.75 -1.25 -12.90
C GLU A 88 -47.80 -0.02 -11.98
N GLU A 89 -48.81 0.07 -11.12
CA GLU A 89 -48.95 1.14 -10.13
C GLU A 89 -47.84 1.08 -9.07
N LEU A 90 -47.48 -0.12 -8.59
CA LEU A 90 -46.38 -0.32 -7.65
C LEU A 90 -45.01 0.02 -8.29
N TYR A 91 -44.79 -0.37 -9.54
CA TYR A 91 -43.56 -0.07 -10.27
C TYR A 91 -43.38 1.44 -10.51
N THR A 92 -44.47 2.16 -10.80
CA THR A 92 -44.41 3.60 -11.08
C THR A 92 -44.28 4.43 -9.79
N SER A 93 -44.90 3.97 -8.70
CA SER A 93 -44.86 4.65 -7.39
C SER A 93 -43.57 4.42 -6.63
N ASN A 94 -42.91 3.27 -6.82
CA ASN A 94 -41.69 2.93 -6.10
C ASN A 94 -40.42 3.22 -6.91
N LYS A 95 -39.88 4.42 -6.73
CA LYS A 95 -38.53 4.79 -7.20
C LYS A 95 -37.61 4.83 -5.99
N PRO A 96 -36.90 3.74 -5.66
CA PRO A 96 -35.98 3.75 -4.53
C PRO A 96 -34.93 4.84 -4.75
N ALA A 97 -34.58 5.55 -3.68
CA ALA A 97 -33.49 6.50 -3.71
C ALA A 97 -32.19 5.79 -4.11
N ALA A 98 -31.32 6.47 -4.86
CA ALA A 98 -30.02 5.92 -5.20
C ALA A 98 -29.26 5.57 -3.91
N GLU A 99 -28.84 4.31 -3.76
CA GLU A 99 -27.97 3.90 -2.67
C GLU A 99 -26.65 4.65 -2.81
N THR A 100 -26.45 5.64 -1.94
CA THR A 100 -25.21 6.40 -1.85
C THR A 100 -24.43 5.83 -0.69
N TYR A 101 -23.32 5.17 -0.99
CA TYR A 101 -22.38 4.77 0.04
C TYR A 101 -21.57 6.00 0.45
N GLU A 102 -21.80 6.47 1.67
CA GLU A 102 -20.98 7.48 2.30
C GLU A 102 -19.76 6.82 2.95
N TRP A 103 -18.57 7.32 2.63
CA TRP A 103 -17.35 6.86 3.27
C TRP A 103 -17.38 7.29 4.75
N SER A 104 -17.37 6.32 5.67
CA SER A 104 -17.40 6.62 7.09
C SER A 104 -16.20 7.51 7.49
N ALA A 105 -16.44 8.45 8.40
CA ALA A 105 -15.40 9.36 8.88
C ALA A 105 -14.26 8.59 9.57
N GLU A 106 -14.58 7.49 10.25
CA GLU A 106 -13.64 6.60 10.92
C GLU A 106 -12.73 5.89 9.90
N ASP A 107 -13.30 5.25 8.87
CA ASP A 107 -12.51 4.58 7.83
C ASP A 107 -11.60 5.58 7.10
N ARG A 108 -12.08 6.80 6.89
CA ARG A 108 -11.28 7.85 6.25
C ARG A 108 -10.09 8.26 7.10
N ALA A 109 -10.31 8.50 8.40
CA ALA A 109 -9.26 8.86 9.33
C ALA A 109 -8.21 7.73 9.46
N ASP A 110 -8.66 6.48 9.52
CA ASP A 110 -7.77 5.32 9.57
C ASP A 110 -6.90 5.20 8.32
N LYS A 111 -7.47 5.42 7.12
CA LYS A 111 -6.69 5.42 5.87
C LYS A 111 -5.73 6.59 5.78
N GLU A 112 -6.12 7.76 6.25
CA GLU A 112 -5.26 8.94 6.27
C GLU A 112 -4.05 8.72 7.20
N LYS A 113 -4.28 8.16 8.39
CA LYS A 113 -3.21 7.75 9.30
C LYS A 113 -2.27 6.72 8.68
N GLN A 114 -2.79 5.71 7.99
CA GLN A 114 -1.96 4.72 7.29
C GLN A 114 -1.05 5.36 6.22
N ILE A 115 -1.54 6.41 5.54
CA ILE A 115 -0.77 7.16 4.56
C ILE A 115 0.33 7.98 5.24
N GLU A 116 0.04 8.63 6.38
CA GLU A 116 1.03 9.38 7.15
C GLU A 116 2.13 8.46 7.71
N ASP A 117 1.75 7.33 8.30
CA ASP A 117 2.71 6.32 8.79
C ASP A 117 3.61 5.81 7.66
N ALA A 118 3.05 5.57 6.46
CA ALA A 118 3.81 5.15 5.29
C ALA A 118 4.80 6.23 4.82
N LYS A 119 4.41 7.51 4.84
CA LYS A 119 5.32 8.63 4.51
C LYS A 119 6.46 8.74 5.52
N GLY A 120 6.17 8.57 6.81
CA GLY A 120 7.19 8.59 7.86
C GLY A 120 8.21 7.46 7.69
N ARG A 121 7.75 6.24 7.40
CA ARG A 121 8.63 5.09 7.12
C ARG A 121 9.48 5.30 5.88
N LEU A 122 8.92 5.90 4.84
CA LEU A 122 9.66 6.22 3.62
C LEU A 122 10.80 7.20 3.91
N ALA A 123 10.51 8.30 4.60
CA ALA A 123 11.53 9.29 4.97
C ALA A 123 12.66 8.68 5.80
N PHE A 124 12.32 7.91 6.83
CA PHE A 124 13.30 7.20 7.66
C PHE A 124 14.16 6.22 6.86
N THR A 125 13.54 5.44 5.97
CA THR A 125 14.27 4.46 5.15
C THR A 125 15.21 5.17 4.16
N GLN A 126 14.81 6.32 3.64
CA GLN A 126 15.63 7.11 2.73
C GLN A 126 16.89 7.66 3.43
N GLU A 127 16.74 8.19 4.65
CA GLU A 127 17.87 8.63 5.48
C GLU A 127 18.84 7.49 5.77
N MET A 128 18.33 6.32 6.15
CA MET A 128 19.15 5.13 6.40
C MET A 128 19.89 4.65 5.14
N ILE A 129 19.27 4.74 3.95
CA ILE A 129 19.95 4.44 2.68
C ILE A 129 21.11 5.40 2.47
N GLU A 130 20.88 6.70 2.62
CA GLU A 130 21.93 7.72 2.43
C GLU A 130 23.09 7.54 3.41
N ASP A 131 22.83 7.22 4.67
CA ASP A 131 23.89 6.96 5.65
C ASP A 131 24.64 5.66 5.36
N THR A 132 23.94 4.60 4.95
CA THR A 132 24.57 3.34 4.54
C THR A 132 25.44 3.54 3.29
N GLU A 133 25.01 4.36 2.32
CA GLU A 133 25.80 4.69 1.14
C GLU A 133 27.07 5.46 1.49
N LYS A 134 27.00 6.41 2.45
CA LYS A 134 28.19 7.09 2.98
C LYS A 134 29.15 6.11 3.66
N GLU A 135 28.62 5.19 4.48
CA GLU A 135 29.43 4.18 5.14
C GLU A 135 30.10 3.25 4.12
N LEU A 136 29.37 2.78 3.10
CA LEU A 136 29.92 1.98 2.02
C LEU A 136 31.02 2.73 1.25
N ALA A 137 30.82 4.02 0.96
CA ALA A 137 31.84 4.84 0.31
C ALA A 137 33.09 4.99 1.18
N PHE A 138 32.92 5.20 2.49
CA PHE A 138 34.03 5.23 3.45
C PHE A 138 34.78 3.89 3.47
N MET A 139 34.08 2.76 3.56
CA MET A 139 34.69 1.42 3.55
C MET A 139 35.41 1.11 2.24
N GLN A 140 34.87 1.56 1.10
CA GLN A 140 35.52 1.37 -0.20
C GLN A 140 36.78 2.23 -0.34
N GLY A 141 36.76 3.47 0.15
CA GLY A 141 37.90 4.39 0.12
C GLY A 141 39.01 3.99 1.10
N ASN A 142 38.64 3.47 2.26
CA ASN A 142 39.55 3.10 3.35
C ASN A 142 39.79 1.59 3.43
N LYS A 143 39.65 0.89 2.31
CA LYS A 143 39.88 -0.56 2.27
C LYS A 143 41.33 -0.85 2.64
N THR A 144 41.53 -1.45 3.82
CA THR A 144 42.86 -1.86 4.27
C THR A 144 43.38 -2.98 3.38
N ASN A 145 44.59 -2.78 2.85
CA ASN A 145 45.33 -3.77 2.09
C ASN A 145 46.65 -4.04 2.82
N ARG A 146 47.43 -5.03 2.34
CA ARG A 146 48.69 -5.40 3.00
C ARG A 146 49.75 -4.29 2.95
N ASP A 147 49.56 -3.28 2.12
CA ASP A 147 50.52 -2.20 1.87
C ASP A 147 50.19 -0.93 2.68
N ILE A 148 49.09 -0.91 3.43
CA ILE A 148 48.69 0.18 4.32
C ILE A 148 49.54 0.17 5.59
N SER A 149 50.06 1.33 5.98
CA SER A 149 50.87 1.47 7.19
C SER A 149 50.01 1.70 8.44
N GLY A 150 50.56 1.44 9.63
CA GLY A 150 49.87 1.70 10.89
C GLY A 150 49.51 3.18 11.09
N ALA A 151 50.30 4.10 10.54
CA ALA A 151 50.01 5.53 10.58
C ALA A 151 48.80 5.88 9.68
N ASP A 152 48.69 5.26 8.50
CA ASP A 152 47.54 5.45 7.62
C ASP A 152 46.25 4.94 8.29
N ILE A 153 46.32 3.86 9.08
CA ILE A 153 45.17 3.34 9.84
C ILE A 153 44.76 4.34 10.94
N MET A 154 45.72 4.93 11.66
CA MET A 154 45.44 5.95 12.68
C MET A 154 44.85 7.23 12.07
N GLU A 155 45.23 7.60 10.85
CA GLU A 155 44.65 8.73 10.12
C GLU A 155 43.23 8.41 9.61
N MET A 156 42.97 7.19 9.16
CA MET A 156 41.65 6.74 8.69
C MET A 156 40.64 6.53 9.83
N TYR A 157 41.11 6.16 11.02
CA TYR A 157 40.30 5.83 12.20
C TYR A 157 40.81 6.61 13.43
N PRO A 158 40.46 7.91 13.54
CA PRO A 158 40.96 8.77 14.61
C PRO A 158 40.44 8.37 16.00
N ASP A 159 39.28 7.72 16.08
CA ASP A 159 38.74 7.14 17.31
C ASP A 159 39.63 6.02 17.87
N ILE A 160 40.14 5.15 16.99
CA ILE A 160 41.10 4.12 17.35
C ILE A 160 42.43 4.75 17.80
N ALA A 161 42.87 5.83 17.13
CA ALA A 161 44.08 6.54 17.52
C ALA A 161 43.97 7.16 18.92
N GLU A 162 42.85 7.83 19.22
CA GLU A 162 42.56 8.40 20.54
C GLU A 162 42.49 7.33 21.63
N GLU A 163 41.87 6.18 21.35
CA GLU A 163 41.82 5.04 22.28
C GLU A 163 43.23 4.50 22.58
N VAL A 164 44.05 4.28 21.54
CA VAL A 164 45.41 3.77 21.70
C VAL A 164 46.29 4.75 22.48
N GLU A 165 46.19 6.06 22.22
CA GLU A 165 46.94 7.07 22.98
C GLU A 165 46.54 7.07 24.46
N LYS A 166 45.24 6.99 24.74
CA LYS A 166 44.74 6.92 26.11
C LYS A 166 45.21 5.66 26.84
N GLU A 167 45.22 4.51 26.19
CA GLU A 167 45.71 3.25 26.77
C GLU A 167 47.21 3.31 27.08
N ILE A 168 47.99 4.00 26.25
CA ILE A 168 49.42 4.25 26.49
C ILE A 168 49.61 5.13 27.73
N GLU A 169 48.81 6.19 27.89
CA GLU A 169 48.86 7.09 29.04
C GLU A 169 48.44 6.39 30.35
N GLU A 170 47.35 5.63 30.31
CA GLU A 170 46.78 4.93 31.47
C GLU A 170 47.52 3.62 31.80
N ARG A 171 48.48 3.23 30.95
CA ARG A 171 49.26 1.98 31.05
C ARG A 171 48.38 0.74 31.04
N GLU A 172 47.40 0.72 30.16
CA GLU A 172 46.46 -0.39 29.98
C GLU A 172 46.88 -1.34 28.84
N TRP A 173 48.19 -1.65 28.75
CA TRP A 173 48.86 -2.40 27.68
C TRP A 173 48.24 -3.76 27.32
N PHE A 174 47.43 -4.33 28.20
CA PHE A 174 46.84 -5.66 28.04
C PHE A 174 45.32 -5.66 28.09
N LYS A 175 44.66 -4.50 28.04
CA LYS A 175 43.21 -4.36 28.10
C LYS A 175 42.48 -5.27 27.09
N ASP A 176 43.02 -5.37 25.87
CA ASP A 176 42.44 -6.16 24.78
C ASP A 176 43.00 -7.59 24.63
N THR A 177 44.09 -7.92 25.34
CA THR A 177 44.79 -9.22 25.20
C THR A 177 44.63 -10.14 26.40
N LEU A 178 44.37 -9.60 27.59
CA LEU A 178 43.94 -10.37 28.75
C LEU A 178 42.41 -10.47 28.72
N GLY A 179 41.90 -11.51 28.07
CA GLY A 179 40.47 -11.78 27.98
C GLY A 179 39.79 -11.82 29.35
N LYS A 180 38.49 -11.49 29.36
CA LYS A 180 37.55 -12.03 30.36
C LYS A 180 37.28 -13.50 30.08
#